data_AF-A0A1I2DWM2-F1
#
_entry.id   AF-A0A1I2DWM2-F1
#
_cell.length_a   1.000
_cell.length_b   1.000
_cell.length_c   1.000
_cell.angle_alpha   90.00
_cell.angle_beta   90.00
_cell.angle_gamma   90.00
#
_symmetry.space_group_name_H-M   'P 1'
#
loop_
_entity.id
_entity.type
_entity.pdbx_description
1 polymer ?
#
loop_
_entity_poly.entity_id
_entity_poly.type
_entity_poly.pdbx_seq_one_letter_code
_entity_poly.pdbx_strand_id
1 'polypeptide(L)'
;MKKLIAAFVGSMALAAAPVALSAEATKELKMAYDADPVTLDIHEQLSGGILQLSHMTFDPLLRWTKDLGFEPRLAESWTRVDENTMRFKLR
;
A
#
# COMPACT_ATOMS: atom_id res chain seq x y z
N MET A 1 12.85 6.50 -47.64
CA MET A 1 13.14 6.81 -46.22
C MET A 1 11.90 7.24 -45.43
N LYS A 2 11.11 8.23 -45.89
CA LYS A 2 9.90 8.70 -45.16
C LYS A 2 8.84 7.61 -44.88
N LYS A 3 8.62 6.67 -45.83
CA LYS A 3 7.67 5.55 -45.67
C LYS A 3 8.11 4.50 -44.64
N LEU A 4 9.43 4.30 -44.47
CA LEU A 4 9.99 3.37 -43.49
C LEU A 4 9.93 3.94 -42.06
N ILE A 5 10.14 5.26 -41.93
CA ILE A 5 9.99 5.96 -40.65
C ILE A 5 8.52 5.94 -40.20
N ALA A 6 7.57 6.17 -41.12
CA ALA A 6 6.15 6.11 -40.80
C ALA A 6 5.70 4.70 -40.36
N ALA A 7 6.21 3.64 -40.99
CA ALA A 7 5.92 2.26 -40.60
C ALA A 7 6.53 1.90 -39.23
N PHE A 8 7.73 2.38 -38.92
CA PHE A 8 8.38 2.16 -37.62
C PHE A 8 7.66 2.88 -36.48
N VAL A 9 7.24 4.13 -36.67
CA VAL A 9 6.45 4.90 -35.69
C VAL A 9 5.07 4.27 -35.47
N GLY A 10 4.41 3.80 -36.53
CA GLY A 10 3.13 3.09 -36.42
C GLY A 10 3.25 1.77 -35.65
N SER A 11 4.33 1.02 -35.87
CA SER A 11 4.60 -0.24 -35.14
C SER A 11 4.92 -0.01 -33.66
N MET A 12 5.61 1.10 -33.31
CA MET A 12 5.82 1.50 -31.92
C MET A 12 4.53 1.94 -31.23
N ALA A 13 3.64 2.63 -31.94
CA ALA A 13 2.35 3.06 -31.40
C ALA A 13 1.41 1.87 -31.12
N LEU A 14 1.38 0.85 -31.99
CA LEU A 14 0.60 -0.38 -31.74
C LEU A 14 1.19 -1.26 -30.63
N ALA A 15 2.52 -1.27 -30.46
CA ALA A 15 3.18 -2.03 -29.38
C ALA A 15 2.97 -1.40 -27.98
N ALA A 16 2.71 -0.10 -27.91
CA ALA A 16 2.45 0.62 -26.66
C ALA A 16 0.97 0.57 -26.21
N ALA A 17 0.03 0.30 -27.12
CA ALA A 17 -1.40 0.23 -26.83
C ALA A 17 -1.80 -0.79 -25.73
N PRO A 18 -1.26 -2.03 -25.68
CA PRO A 18 -1.63 -2.99 -24.63
C PRO A 18 -1.13 -2.60 -23.23
N VAL A 19 -0.10 -1.75 -23.13
CA VAL A 19 0.42 -1.26 -21.84
C VAL A 19 -0.55 -0.23 -21.24
N ALA A 20 -1.17 0.61 -22.07
CA ALA A 20 -2.14 1.61 -21.64
C ALA A 20 -3.48 1.01 -21.15
N LEU A 21 -3.93 -0.13 -21.71
CA LEU A 21 -5.18 -0.79 -21.27
C LEU A 21 -5.07 -1.48 -19.90
N SER A 22 -3.87 -1.76 -19.41
CA SER A 22 -3.68 -2.34 -18.07
C SER A 22 -3.90 -1.35 -16.91
N ALA A 23 -3.95 -0.04 -17.21
CA ALA A 23 -4.02 1.00 -16.19
C ALA A 23 -5.43 1.19 -15.59
N GLU A 24 -6.47 0.68 -16.25
CA GLU A 24 -7.88 0.76 -15.80
C GLU A 24 -8.44 -0.56 -15.24
N ALA A 25 -7.57 -1.49 -14.81
CA ALA A 25 -8.08 -2.60 -14.00
C ALA A 25 -8.68 -2.02 -12.70
N THR A 26 -9.97 -2.24 -12.46
CA THR A 26 -10.63 -1.98 -11.18
C THR A 26 -9.78 -2.61 -10.09
N LYS A 27 -9.14 -1.78 -9.25
CA LYS A 27 -8.26 -2.24 -8.16
C LYS A 27 -9.08 -2.79 -7.00
N GLU A 28 -9.90 -3.80 -7.28
CA GLU A 28 -10.74 -4.49 -6.32
C GLU A 28 -10.06 -5.79 -5.89
N LEU A 29 -9.90 -5.94 -4.58
CA LEU A 29 -9.45 -7.19 -3.97
C LEU A 29 -10.64 -7.82 -3.25
N LYS A 30 -11.08 -9.00 -3.71
CA LYS A 30 -12.02 -9.85 -2.98
C LYS A 30 -11.22 -10.84 -2.16
N MET A 31 -11.32 -10.75 -0.83
CA MET A 31 -10.57 -11.58 0.11
C MET A 31 -11.54 -12.42 0.94
N ALA A 32 -11.28 -13.73 1.03
CA ALA A 32 -11.99 -14.60 1.95
C ALA A 32 -11.43 -14.41 3.37
N TYR A 33 -12.32 -14.25 4.34
CA TYR A 33 -12.01 -14.26 5.76
C TYR A 33 -12.32 -15.63 6.34
N ASP A 34 -11.51 -16.09 7.31
CA ASP A 34 -11.77 -17.34 8.03
C ASP A 34 -12.96 -17.19 8.99
N ALA A 35 -13.19 -15.98 9.51
CA ALA A 35 -14.34 -15.57 10.29
C ALA A 35 -14.59 -14.06 10.21
N ASP A 36 -15.81 -13.64 10.53
CA ASP A 36 -16.15 -12.23 10.72
C ASP A 36 -15.41 -11.65 11.95
N PRO A 37 -15.09 -10.34 11.95
CA PRO A 37 -14.52 -9.70 13.13
C PRO A 37 -15.53 -9.73 14.28
N VAL A 38 -15.05 -10.08 15.49
CA VAL A 38 -15.88 -10.10 16.72
C VAL A 38 -16.47 -8.71 17.00
N THR A 39 -15.73 -7.67 16.63
CA THR A 39 -16.04 -6.26 16.87
C THR A 39 -15.27 -5.38 15.89
N LEU A 40 -15.74 -4.16 15.68
CA LEU A 40 -15.04 -3.14 14.89
C LEU A 40 -14.17 -2.22 15.76
N ASP A 41 -14.23 -2.33 17.08
CA ASP A 41 -13.31 -1.65 17.99
C ASP A 41 -12.02 -2.48 18.14
N ILE A 42 -10.94 -1.98 17.53
CA ILE A 42 -9.64 -2.66 17.56
C ILE A 42 -8.99 -2.72 18.96
N HIS A 43 -9.55 -2.03 19.96
CA HIS A 43 -9.05 -2.06 21.34
C HIS A 43 -9.81 -3.04 22.26
N GLU A 44 -10.87 -3.68 21.77
CA GLU A 44 -11.72 -4.55 22.59
C GLU A 44 -11.10 -5.94 22.84
N GLN A 45 -10.35 -6.50 21.87
CA GLN A 45 -9.77 -7.83 21.99
C GLN A 45 -8.42 -7.96 21.27
N LEU A 46 -7.46 -8.65 21.89
CA LEU A 46 -6.23 -9.07 21.23
C LEU A 46 -6.43 -10.44 20.55
N SER A 47 -6.76 -10.42 19.25
CA SER A 47 -6.88 -11.62 18.42
C SER A 47 -6.24 -11.41 17.04
N GLY A 48 -5.94 -12.50 16.32
CA GLY A 48 -5.36 -12.43 14.98
C GLY A 48 -6.26 -11.68 13.99
N GLY A 49 -7.57 -11.95 14.01
CA GLY A 49 -8.54 -11.27 13.15
C GLY A 49 -8.66 -9.78 13.44
N ILE A 50 -8.62 -9.38 14.73
CA ILE A 50 -8.65 -7.96 15.11
C ILE A 50 -7.35 -7.24 14.74
N LEU A 51 -6.19 -7.90 14.88
CA LEU A 51 -4.92 -7.35 14.38
C LEU A 51 -4.90 -7.19 12.86
N GLN A 52 -5.48 -8.14 12.11
CA GLN A 52 -5.63 -8.03 10.66
C GLN A 52 -6.56 -6.86 10.29
N LEU A 53 -7.72 -6.74 10.95
CA LEU A 53 -8.65 -5.63 10.77
C LEU A 53 -7.97 -4.28 11.03
N SER A 54 -7.20 -4.18 12.12
CA SER A 54 -6.45 -2.97 12.48
C SER A 54 -5.48 -2.55 11.36
N HIS A 55 -4.76 -3.50 10.75
CA HIS A 55 -3.87 -3.21 9.63
C HIS A 55 -4.58 -2.72 8.37
N MET A 56 -5.85 -3.07 8.17
CA MET A 56 -6.61 -2.64 7.00
C MET A 56 -7.36 -1.32 7.20
N THR A 57 -7.83 -1.05 8.42
CA THR A 57 -8.77 0.04 8.69
C THR A 57 -8.14 1.23 9.42
N PHE A 58 -6.95 1.06 10.00
CA PHE A 58 -6.27 2.12 10.75
C PHE A 58 -4.86 2.38 10.20
N ASP A 59 -4.47 3.66 10.25
CA ASP A 59 -3.12 4.11 9.96
C ASP A 59 -2.33 4.26 11.27
N PRO A 60 -1.31 3.42 11.54
CA PRO A 60 -0.46 3.57 12.71
C PRO A 60 0.57 4.69 12.51
N LEU A 61 1.37 4.99 13.55
CA LEU A 61 2.54 5.87 13.40
C LEU A 61 3.57 5.28 12.43
N LEU A 62 3.85 3.99 12.58
CA LEU A 62 4.80 3.18 11.81
C LEU A 62 4.15 1.86 11.43
N ARG A 63 4.60 1.27 10.32
CA ARG A 63 4.15 -0.06 9.89
C ARG A 63 5.35 -0.99 9.68
N TRP A 64 5.12 -2.29 9.82
CA TRP A 64 6.10 -3.31 9.50
C TRP A 64 6.19 -3.51 7.99
N THR A 65 7.41 -3.55 7.47
CA THR A 65 7.69 -3.95 6.10
C THR A 65 7.75 -5.48 5.99
N LYS A 66 7.75 -6.01 4.76
CA LYS A 66 7.83 -7.47 4.52
C LYS A 66 9.13 -8.09 5.03
N ASP A 67 10.19 -7.29 5.10
CA ASP A 67 11.51 -7.62 5.65
C ASP A 67 11.64 -7.35 7.16
N LEU A 68 10.51 -7.10 7.85
CA LEU A 68 10.45 -6.85 9.30
C LEU A 68 11.20 -5.57 9.74
N GLY A 69 11.33 -4.60 8.83
CA GLY A 69 11.74 -3.24 9.16
C GLY A 69 10.53 -2.35 9.47
N PHE A 70 10.79 -1.06 9.65
CA PHE A 70 9.77 -0.04 9.85
C PHE A 70 9.66 0.88 8.64
N GLU A 71 8.43 1.18 8.22
CA GLU A 71 8.13 2.21 7.24
C GLU A 71 7.26 3.34 7.82
N PRO A 72 7.42 4.59 7.31
CA PRO A 72 6.56 5.72 7.68
C PRO A 72 5.08 5.48 7.36
N ARG A 73 4.18 5.93 8.25
CA ARG A 73 2.73 5.99 8.01
C ARG A 73 2.18 7.36 8.37
N LEU A 74 1.61 7.53 9.56
CA LEU A 74 1.24 8.86 10.05
C LEU A 74 2.48 9.68 10.41
N ALA A 75 3.53 9.04 10.93
CA ALA A 75 4.79 9.69 11.23
C ALA A 75 5.72 9.69 10.01
N GLU A 76 6.06 10.88 9.51
CA GLU A 76 7.05 11.08 8.44
C GLU A 76 8.48 10.85 8.94
N SER A 77 8.74 11.19 10.21
CA SER A 77 10.02 10.95 10.86
C SER A 77 9.84 10.75 12.37
N TRP A 78 10.81 10.09 12.98
CA TRP A 78 10.84 9.86 14.42
C TRP A 78 12.27 9.90 14.95
N THR A 79 12.42 10.35 16.18
CA THR A 79 13.72 10.48 16.83
C THR A 79 13.57 10.18 18.32
N ARG A 80 14.47 9.35 18.85
CA ARG A 80 14.63 9.19 20.29
C ARG A 80 15.44 10.38 20.81
N VAL A 81 14.81 11.23 21.63
CA VAL A 81 15.43 12.47 22.13
C VAL A 81 16.32 12.17 23.33
N ASP A 82 15.88 11.25 24.20
CA ASP A 82 16.58 10.78 25.39
C ASP A 82 16.08 9.37 25.77
N GLU A 83 16.46 8.82 26.92
CA GLU A 83 16.08 7.46 27.35
C GLU A 83 14.57 7.22 27.48
N ASN A 84 13.76 8.26 27.71
CA ASN A 84 12.33 8.15 27.99
C ASN A 84 11.45 8.90 26.99
N THR A 85 12.04 9.62 26.03
CA THR A 85 11.30 10.50 25.11
C THR A 85 11.47 10.10 23.66
N MET A 86 10.35 9.80 22.99
CA MET A 86 10.25 9.65 21.54
C MET A 86 9.52 10.87 20.96
N ARG A 87 10.05 11.44 19.88
CA ARG A 87 9.40 12.50 19.11
C ARG A 87 9.02 11.96 17.73
N PHE A 88 7.77 12.14 17.34
CA PHE A 88 7.25 11.81 16.02
C PHE A 88 6.83 13.10 15.31
N LYS A 89 7.20 13.26 14.04
CA LYS A 89 6.69 14.32 13.17
C LYS A 89 5.59 13.71 12.29
N LEU A 90 4.36 14.20 12.44
CA LEU A 90 3.24 13.78 11.61
C LEU A 90 3.20 14.54 10.28
N ARG A 91 2.56 13.94 9.27
CA ARG A 91 2.29 14.56 7.95
C ARG A 91 1.22 15.65 8.01
#